data_AF-A0AAP1RCB7-F1
#
_entry.id   AF-A0AAP1RCB7-F1
#
_cell.length_a   1.000
_cell.length_b   1.000
_cell.length_c   1.000
_cell.angle_alpha   90.00
_cell.angle_beta   90.00
_cell.angle_gamma   90.00
#
_symmetry.space_group_name_H-M   'P 1'
#
loop_
_entity.id
_entity.type
_entity.pdbx_description
1 polymer ?
#
loop_
_entity_poly.entity_id
_entity_poly.type
_entity_poly.pdbx_seq_one_letter_code
_entity_poly.pdbx_strand_id
1 'polypeptide(L)' 'MTTVYVSEENLKSLVHHKLHTAGLDTDTTQQVTDVLVHADITGVHSHGVMRVEHYCTRLAAGGLNKAPQF' A
#
# COMPACT_ATOMS: atom_id res chain seq x y z
N MET A 1 5.98 -22.04 1.30
CA MET A 1 5.86 -20.59 1.01
C MET A 1 7.28 -20.09 0.79
N THR A 2 7.59 -19.57 -0.39
CA THR A 2 8.96 -19.18 -0.74
C THR A 2 9.11 -17.68 -0.53
N THR A 3 10.13 -17.27 0.22
CA THR A 3 10.47 -15.86 0.41
C THR A 3 11.31 -15.37 -0.78
N VAL A 4 11.01 -14.17 -1.26
CA VAL A 4 11.76 -13.51 -2.35
C VAL A 4 12.20 -12.14 -1.84
N TYR A 5 13.45 -11.77 -2.11
CA TYR A 5 13.94 -10.44 -1.84
C TYR A 5 13.55 -9.48 -2.96
N VAL A 6 13.04 -8.32 -2.59
CA VAL A 6 12.64 -7.25 -3.50
C VAL A 6 13.31 -5.97 -3.01
N SER A 7 13.81 -5.12 -3.93
CA SER A 7 14.33 -3.81 -3.55
C SER A 7 13.22 -2.92 -3.02
N GLU A 8 13.56 -2.00 -2.11
CA GLU A 8 12.62 -1.01 -1.57
C GLU A 8 11.92 -0.23 -2.68
N GLU A 9 12.68 0.26 -3.67
CA GLU A 9 12.16 1.03 -4.81
C GLU A 9 11.11 0.24 -5.62
N ASN A 10 11.40 -1.02 -5.92
CA ASN A 10 10.46 -1.89 -6.64
C ASN A 10 9.22 -2.14 -5.79
N LEU A 11 9.39 -2.38 -4.49
CA LEU A 11 8.28 -2.63 -3.58
C LEU A 11 7.36 -1.39 -3.46
N LYS A 12 7.94 -0.19 -3.31
CA LYS A 12 7.19 1.08 -3.32
C LYS A 12 6.43 1.26 -4.63
N SER A 13 7.07 1.03 -5.76
CA SER A 13 6.43 1.17 -7.08
C SER A 13 5.23 0.23 -7.24
N LEU A 14 5.35 -1.02 -6.78
CA LEU A 14 4.26 -2.01 -6.83
C LEU A 14 3.08 -1.61 -5.93
N VAL A 15 3.36 -1.20 -4.69
CA VAL A 15 2.33 -0.78 -3.71
C VAL A 15 1.61 0.47 -4.20
N HIS A 16 2.36 1.50 -4.59
CA HIS A 16 1.82 2.76 -5.10
C HIS A 16 0.93 2.50 -6.32
N HIS A 17 1.42 1.73 -7.30
CA HIS A 17 0.65 1.42 -8.49
C HIS A 17 -0.67 0.72 -8.16
N LYS A 18 -0.67 -0.26 -7.24
CA LYS A 18 -1.89 -0.98 -6.84
C LYS A 18 -2.92 -0.09 -6.16
N LEU A 19 -2.50 0.72 -5.19
CA LEU A 19 -3.39 1.62 -4.45
C LEU A 19 -3.96 2.73 -5.34
N HIS A 20 -3.10 3.35 -6.17
CA HIS A 20 -3.53 4.37 -7.12
C HIS A 20 -4.53 3.79 -8.14
N THR A 21 -4.26 2.59 -8.66
CA THR A 21 -5.19 1.89 -9.58
C THR A 21 -6.52 1.53 -8.91
N ALA A 22 -6.53 1.29 -7.59
CA ALA A 22 -7.75 1.10 -6.81
C ALA A 22 -8.54 2.42 -6.60
N GLY A 23 -7.98 3.56 -7.03
CA GLY A 23 -8.62 4.86 -7.06
C GLY A 23 -8.33 5.73 -5.84
N LEU A 24 -7.34 5.38 -5.01
CA LEU A 24 -6.84 6.29 -3.98
C LEU A 24 -6.08 7.45 -4.63
N ASP A 25 -6.25 8.67 -4.13
CA ASP A 25 -5.57 9.86 -4.64
C ASP A 25 -4.04 9.73 -4.52
N THR A 26 -3.32 10.49 -5.34
CA THR A 26 -1.87 10.38 -5.48
C THR A 26 -1.13 10.70 -4.18
N ASP A 27 -1.50 11.76 -3.47
CA ASP A 27 -0.80 12.21 -2.27
C ASP A 27 -0.97 11.22 -1.13
N THR A 28 -2.21 10.76 -0.88
CA THR A 28 -2.49 9.73 0.13
C THR A 28 -1.86 8.39 -0.28
N THR A 29 -1.85 8.04 -1.57
CA THR A 29 -1.21 6.82 -2.07
C THR A 29 0.29 6.81 -1.76
N GLN A 30 0.98 7.93 -1.96
CA GLN A 30 2.39 8.05 -1.64
C GLN A 30 2.64 7.84 -0.14
N GLN A 31 1.88 8.51 0.72
CA GLN A 31 2.01 8.39 2.18
C GLN A 31 1.75 6.96 2.67
N VAL A 32 0.66 6.32 2.20
CA VAL A 32 0.34 4.94 2.57
C VAL A 32 1.41 3.97 2.08
N THR A 33 1.93 4.18 0.86
CA THR A 33 3.04 3.37 0.32
C THR A 33 4.27 3.44 1.22
N ASP A 34 4.68 4.64 1.64
CA ASP A 34 5.84 4.82 2.50
C ASP A 34 5.67 4.13 3.86
N VAL A 35 4.48 4.23 4.47
CA VAL A 35 4.18 3.56 5.75
C VAL A 35 4.19 2.04 5.62
N LEU A 36 3.56 1.49 4.59
CA LEU A 36 3.49 0.04 4.38
C LEU A 36 4.88 -0.55 4.10
N VAL A 37 5.67 0.10 3.27
CA VAL A 37 7.02 -0.37 2.95
C VAL A 37 7.96 -0.21 4.15
N HIS A 38 7.83 0.87 4.92
CA HIS A 38 8.56 1.05 6.17
C HIS A 38 8.26 -0.09 7.17
N ALA A 39 6.99 -0.48 7.33
CA ALA A 39 6.62 -1.60 8.18
C ALA A 39 7.29 -2.92 7.75
N ASP A 40 7.39 -3.21 6.44
CA ASP A 40 8.10 -4.40 5.97
C ASP A 40 9.61 -4.37 6.22
N ILE A 41 10.26 -3.23 5.94
CA ILE A 41 11.71 -3.10 6.09
C ILE A 41 12.12 -3.17 7.57
N THR A 42 11.24 -2.74 8.47
CA THR A 42 11.44 -2.82 9.93
C THR A 42 11.02 -4.16 10.54
N GLY A 43 10.57 -5.12 9.72
CA GLY A 43 10.17 -6.47 10.18
C GLY A 43 8.76 -6.58 10.75
N VAL A 44 7.95 -5.52 10.67
CA VAL A 44 6.54 -5.51 11.09
C VAL A 44 5.64 -5.92 9.90
N HIS A 45 5.92 -7.08 9.32
CA HIS A 45 5.27 -7.56 8.10
C HIS A 45 3.73 -7.55 8.19
N SER A 46 3.18 -7.87 9.36
CA SER A 46 1.72 -7.87 9.62
C SER A 46 1.03 -6.52 9.37
N HIS A 47 1.77 -5.42 9.29
CA HIS A 47 1.29 -4.06 9.00
C HIS A 47 1.89 -3.49 7.70
N GLY A 48 2.66 -4.28 6.95
CA GLY A 48 3.27 -3.88 5.69
C GLY A 48 2.43 -4.21 4.46
N VAL A 49 3.09 -4.47 3.33
CA VAL A 49 2.50 -4.62 1.99
C VAL A 49 1.44 -5.73 1.89
N MET A 50 1.41 -6.68 2.83
CA MET A 50 0.31 -7.65 2.90
C MET A 50 -1.07 -7.02 3.14
N ARG A 51 -1.12 -5.75 3.60
CA ARG A 51 -2.36 -4.99 3.76
C ARG A 51 -2.89 -4.37 2.46
N VAL A 52 -2.10 -4.33 1.39
CA VAL A 52 -2.50 -3.68 0.14
C VAL A 52 -3.78 -4.28 -0.43
N GLU A 53 -3.91 -5.61 -0.46
CA GLU A 53 -5.13 -6.26 -0.96
C GLU A 53 -6.37 -5.90 -0.13
N HIS A 54 -6.21 -5.83 1.20
CA HIS A 54 -7.29 -5.41 2.08
C HIS A 54 -7.72 -3.97 1.78
N TYR A 55 -6.78 -3.04 1.61
CA TYR A 55 -7.08 -1.65 1.28
C TYR A 55 -7.72 -1.50 -0.10
N CYS A 56 -7.22 -2.19 -1.12
CA CYS A 56 -7.84 -2.21 -2.45
C CYS A 56 -9.28 -2.71 -2.39
N THR A 57 -9.54 -3.78 -1.63
CA THR A 57 -10.89 -4.33 -1.43
C THR A 57 -11.81 -3.33 -0.75
N ARG A 58 -11.32 -2.65 0.29
CA ARG A 58 -12.06 -1.61 1.02
C ARG A 58 -12.37 -0.40 0.15
N LEU A 59 -11.42 0.05 -0.70
CA LEU A 59 -11.62 1.14 -1.66
C LEU A 59 -12.67 0.76 -2.71
N ALA A 60 -12.62 -0.46 -3.23
CA ALA A 60 -13.61 -0.98 -4.18
C ALA A 60 -15.02 -1.08 -3.57
N ALA A 61 -15.10 -1.49 -2.29
CA ALA A 61 -16.36 -1.59 -1.55
C ALA A 61 -16.91 -0.24 -1.02
N GLY A 62 -16.23 0.89 -1.30
CA GLY A 62 -16.62 2.20 -0.77
C GLY A 62 -16.41 2.38 0.73
N GLY A 63 -15.65 1.49 1.37
CA GLY A 63 -15.33 1.54 2.80
C GLY A 63 -14.18 2.49 3.16
N LEU A 64 -13.47 3.04 2.18
CA LEU A 64 -12.43 4.05 2.38
C LEU A 64 -12.73 5.24 1.48
N ASN A 65 -12.50 6.45 2.01
CA ASN A 65 -12.56 7.66 1.20
C ASN A 65 -11.35 7.66 0.25
N LYS A 66 -11.63 7.79 -1.06
CA LYS A 66 -10.65 7.77 -2.14
C LYS A 66 -9.85 9.07 -2.27
N ALA A 67 -10.40 10.18 -1.79
CA ALA A 67 -9.78 11.50 -1.85
C ALA A 67 -10.14 12.28 -0.56
N PRO A 68 -9.55 11.89 0.58
CA PRO A 68 -9.73 12.62 1.84
C PRO A 68 -9.22 14.06 1.73
N GLN A 69 -9.89 14.95 2.46
CA GLN A 69 -9.52 16.36 2.62
C GLN A 69 -9.22 16.53 4.11
N PHE A 70 -7.97 16.79 4.45
CA PHE A 70 -7.47 16.92 5.82
C PHE A 70 -7.29 18.39 6.21
#